data_AF-A0A117N7V6-F1
#
_entry.id   AF-A0A117N7V6-F1
#
_cell.length_a   1.000
_cell.length_b   1.000
_cell.length_c   1.000
_cell.angle_alpha   90.00
_cell.angle_beta   90.00
_cell.angle_gamma   90.00
#
_symmetry.space_group_name_H-M   'P 1'
#
loop_
_entity.id
_entity.type
_entity.pdbx_description
1 polymer ?
#
loop_
_entity_poly.entity_id
_entity_poly.type
_entity_poly.pdbx_seq_one_letter_code
_entity_poly.pdbx_strand_id
1 'polypeptide(L)'
;MARPYTLFTGQWADLPFEEVARLASGWGYDGLEIAVSGDHLDAWRWDEPGYVDSKLAVLEKYNLKVWAISNHLKGQAVCDDPIDFRHEAIVGAIRRPGNGNHQPPTPAQRNRLHRPQRPGQATVHEVLRHEMSTIR
;
A
#
# COMPACT_ATOMS: atom_id res chain seq x y z
N MET A 1 -21.57 -8.34 15.87
CA MET A 1 -20.72 -8.99 14.86
C MET A 1 -19.31 -9.13 15.41
N ALA A 2 -18.62 -10.22 15.10
CA ALA A 2 -17.20 -10.36 15.44
C ALA A 2 -16.36 -9.34 14.66
N ARG A 3 -15.28 -8.85 15.27
CA ARG A 3 -14.36 -7.89 14.62
C ARG A 3 -13.48 -8.67 13.63
N PRO A 4 -13.23 -8.16 12.42
CA PRO A 4 -12.30 -8.81 11.49
C PRO A 4 -10.86 -8.70 12.01
N TYR A 5 -10.09 -9.76 11.84
CA TYR A 5 -8.65 -9.81 12.09
C TYR A 5 -7.90 -9.88 10.76
N THR A 6 -7.00 -8.93 10.56
CA THR A 6 -6.22 -8.78 9.32
C THR A 6 -4.73 -8.99 9.56
N LEU A 7 -4.05 -9.61 8.60
CA LEU A 7 -2.58 -9.71 8.62
C LEU A 7 -1.97 -8.54 7.84
N PHE A 8 -1.09 -7.78 8.49
CA PHE A 8 -0.26 -6.79 7.81
C PHE A 8 0.86 -7.49 7.01
N THR A 9 0.98 -7.13 5.73
CA THR A 9 1.87 -7.86 4.80
C THR A 9 3.30 -7.30 4.73
N GLY A 10 3.64 -6.23 5.46
CA GLY A 10 4.96 -5.58 5.35
C GLY A 10 6.14 -6.46 5.77
N GLN A 11 5.96 -7.29 6.80
CA GLN A 11 6.96 -8.25 7.30
C GLN A 11 7.15 -9.45 6.37
N TRP A 12 6.29 -9.60 5.36
CA TRP A 12 6.24 -10.73 4.44
C TRP A 12 6.61 -10.34 3.01
N ALA A 13 7.22 -9.16 2.82
CA ALA A 13 7.51 -8.59 1.51
C ALA A 13 8.58 -9.37 0.70
N ASP A 14 9.24 -10.33 1.33
CA ASP A 14 10.13 -11.32 0.73
C ASP A 14 9.38 -12.48 0.06
N LEU A 15 8.10 -12.67 0.36
CA LEU A 15 7.23 -13.66 -0.28
C LEU A 15 6.38 -13.04 -1.39
N PRO A 16 5.97 -13.82 -2.42
CA PRO A 16 4.97 -13.38 -3.38
C PRO A 16 3.63 -13.07 -2.70
N PHE A 17 2.90 -12.07 -3.20
CA PHE A 17 1.61 -11.66 -2.62
C PHE A 17 0.62 -12.82 -2.48
N GLU A 18 0.56 -13.68 -3.50
CA GLU A 18 -0.33 -14.84 -3.50
C GLU A 18 0.04 -15.87 -2.43
N GLU A 19 1.33 -16.05 -2.14
CA GLU A 19 1.77 -16.97 -1.10
C GLU A 19 1.39 -16.46 0.29
N VAL A 20 1.51 -15.15 0.53
CA VAL A 20 1.04 -14.52 1.78
C VAL A 20 -0.47 -14.67 1.94
N ALA A 21 -1.25 -14.51 0.86
CA ALA A 21 -2.70 -14.73 0.88
C ALA A 21 -3.05 -16.19 1.20
N ARG A 22 -2.36 -17.16 0.58
CA ARG A 22 -2.53 -18.59 0.87
C ARG A 22 -2.25 -18.92 2.34
N LEU A 23 -1.15 -18.40 2.89
CA LEU A 23 -0.76 -18.61 4.29
C LEU A 23 -1.76 -17.96 5.25
N ALA A 24 -2.12 -16.70 5.04
CA ALA A 24 -3.04 -15.96 5.90
C ALA A 24 -4.42 -16.61 5.98
N SER A 25 -4.94 -17.09 4.84
CA SER A 25 -6.18 -17.85 4.79
C SER A 25 -6.08 -19.16 5.58
N GLY A 26 -4.97 -19.90 5.43
CA GLY A 26 -4.70 -21.12 6.20
C GLY A 26 -4.57 -20.89 7.72
N TRP A 27 -4.16 -19.69 8.13
CA TRP A 27 -4.08 -19.30 9.55
C TRP A 27 -5.40 -18.75 10.12
N GLY A 28 -6.41 -18.54 9.28
CA GLY A 28 -7.73 -18.08 9.70
C GLY A 28 -7.87 -16.56 9.83
N TYR A 29 -7.04 -15.78 9.14
CA TYR A 29 -7.26 -14.34 9.03
C TYR A 29 -8.48 -14.04 8.14
N ASP A 30 -9.18 -12.96 8.46
CA ASP A 30 -10.34 -12.48 7.69
C ASP A 30 -9.91 -11.64 6.46
N GLY A 31 -8.66 -11.19 6.43
CA GLY A 31 -8.14 -10.40 5.34
C GLY A 31 -6.70 -9.93 5.52
N LEU A 32 -6.26 -9.08 4.61
CA LEU A 32 -4.93 -8.50 4.59
C LEU A 32 -4.99 -6.98 4.73
N GLU A 33 -4.00 -6.42 5.43
CA GLU A 33 -3.60 -5.02 5.33
C GLU A 33 -2.38 -4.97 4.41
N ILE A 34 -2.56 -4.47 3.18
CA ILE A 34 -1.59 -4.67 2.10
C ILE A 34 -0.53 -3.56 2.13
N ALA A 35 0.73 -3.96 2.32
CA ALA A 35 1.86 -3.05 2.26
C ALA A 35 2.17 -2.57 0.83
N VAL A 36 2.47 -1.29 0.67
CA VAL A 36 2.95 -0.66 -0.58
C VAL A 36 4.47 -0.90 -0.73
N SER A 37 4.83 -2.17 -0.90
CA SER A 37 6.22 -2.63 -1.01
C SER A 37 6.30 -3.99 -1.71
N GLY A 38 7.44 -4.28 -2.31
CA GLY A 38 7.67 -5.54 -3.01
C GLY A 38 6.66 -5.77 -4.14
N ASP A 39 6.24 -7.02 -4.32
CA ASP A 39 5.16 -7.39 -5.23
C ASP A 39 3.75 -7.31 -4.56
N HIS A 40 3.65 -6.85 -3.32
CA HIS A 40 2.34 -6.82 -2.65
C HIS A 40 1.42 -5.77 -3.28
N LEU A 41 1.89 -4.53 -3.40
CA LEU A 41 1.15 -3.46 -4.06
C LEU A 41 2.11 -2.38 -4.57
N ASP A 42 2.05 -2.12 -5.87
CA ASP A 42 2.73 -1.02 -6.52
C ASP A 42 1.75 0.15 -6.69
N ALA A 43 1.95 1.19 -5.90
CA ALA A 43 1.08 2.36 -5.94
C ALA A 43 1.13 3.13 -7.25
N TRP A 44 2.16 2.95 -8.10
CA TRP A 44 2.26 3.64 -9.39
C TRP A 44 1.42 3.01 -10.50
N ARG A 45 0.97 1.78 -10.29
CA ARG A 45 0.25 0.98 -11.30
C ARG A 45 -1.26 0.95 -11.06
N TRP A 46 -1.74 1.76 -10.11
CA TRP A 46 -3.11 1.70 -9.64
C TRP A 46 -4.16 2.02 -10.70
N ASP A 47 -3.79 2.83 -11.68
CA ASP A 47 -4.62 3.25 -12.80
C ASP A 47 -4.39 2.39 -14.05
N GLU A 48 -3.44 1.45 -14.01
CA GLU A 48 -3.28 0.45 -15.06
C GLU A 48 -4.52 -0.45 -15.11
N PRO A 49 -5.17 -0.59 -16.28
CA PRO A 49 -6.35 -1.45 -16.42
C PRO A 49 -6.07 -2.88 -15.94
N GLY A 50 -6.92 -3.38 -15.03
CA GLY A 50 -6.84 -4.74 -14.49
C GLY A 50 -5.79 -4.98 -13.39
N TYR A 51 -4.92 -4.00 -13.07
CA TYR A 51 -3.92 -4.20 -12.01
C TYR A 51 -4.56 -4.40 -10.64
N VAL A 52 -5.44 -3.49 -10.23
CA VAL A 52 -6.17 -3.59 -8.96
C VAL A 52 -7.06 -4.83 -8.95
N ASP A 53 -7.75 -5.12 -10.06
CA ASP A 53 -8.60 -6.31 -10.19
C ASP A 53 -7.80 -7.59 -9.99
N SER A 54 -6.56 -7.66 -10.49
CA SER A 54 -5.68 -8.81 -10.27
C SER A 54 -5.35 -9.04 -8.79
N LYS A 55 -5.16 -7.98 -8.01
CA LYS A 55 -4.92 -8.07 -6.56
C LYS A 55 -6.18 -8.50 -5.80
N LEU A 56 -7.35 -8.00 -6.22
CA LEU A 56 -8.63 -8.39 -5.65
C LEU A 56 -8.97 -9.85 -5.94
N ALA A 57 -8.68 -10.34 -7.16
CA ALA A 57 -8.89 -11.74 -7.53
C ALA A 57 -8.06 -12.70 -6.66
N VAL A 58 -6.83 -12.33 -6.29
CA VAL A 58 -6.02 -13.10 -5.34
C VAL A 58 -6.68 -13.19 -3.97
N LEU A 59 -7.18 -12.07 -3.43
CA LEU A 59 -7.87 -12.07 -2.14
C LEU A 59 -9.14 -12.94 -2.17
N GLU A 60 -9.94 -12.82 -3.23
CA GLU A 60 -11.16 -13.60 -3.42
C GLU A 60 -10.87 -15.10 -3.49
N LYS A 61 -9.83 -15.50 -4.23
CA LYS A 61 -9.38 -16.90 -4.34
C LYS A 61 -9.13 -17.56 -2.97
N TYR A 62 -8.67 -16.78 -1.99
CA TYR A 62 -8.37 -17.26 -0.64
C TYR A 62 -9.40 -16.84 0.42
N ASN A 63 -10.57 -16.35 0.00
CA ASN A 63 -11.65 -15.86 0.88
C ASN A 63 -11.18 -14.79 1.88
N LEU A 64 -10.25 -13.94 1.45
CA LEU A 64 -9.71 -12.82 2.21
C LEU A 64 -10.36 -11.51 1.75
N LYS A 65 -10.42 -10.54 2.65
CA LYS A 65 -10.82 -9.16 2.34
C LYS A 65 -9.66 -8.19 2.55
N VAL A 66 -9.85 -6.92 2.19
CA VAL A 66 -8.91 -5.85 2.51
C VAL A 66 -9.69 -4.61 2.91
N TRP A 67 -9.27 -3.98 3.99
CA TRP A 67 -9.89 -2.75 4.51
C TRP A 67 -8.89 -1.60 4.62
N ALA A 68 -7.59 -1.88 4.48
CA ALA A 68 -6.52 -0.91 4.61
C ALA A 68 -5.32 -1.30 3.74
N ILE A 69 -4.57 -0.27 3.34
CA ILE A 69 -3.25 -0.38 2.72
C ILE A 69 -2.26 0.47 3.53
N SER A 70 -0.97 0.14 3.47
CA SER A 70 0.03 0.81 4.31
C SER A 70 1.29 1.14 3.54
N ASN A 71 1.65 2.42 3.51
CA ASN A 71 2.81 2.94 2.77
C ASN A 71 3.87 3.52 3.71
N HIS A 72 4.19 2.81 4.79
CA HIS A 72 5.07 3.29 5.86
C HIS A 72 6.44 3.74 5.34
N LEU A 73 7.06 2.94 4.47
CA LEU A 73 8.43 3.20 4.00
C LEU A 73 8.57 4.52 3.25
N LYS A 74 7.62 4.84 2.36
CA LYS A 74 7.64 6.10 1.60
C LYS A 74 7.10 7.26 2.44
N GLY A 75 6.13 6.99 3.32
CA GLY A 75 5.59 7.98 4.27
C GLY A 75 6.65 8.50 5.24
N GLN A 76 7.59 7.64 5.67
CA GLN A 76 8.71 8.02 6.55
C GLN A 76 9.56 9.15 5.95
N ALA A 77 9.85 9.09 4.66
CA ALA A 77 10.70 10.06 3.96
C ALA A 77 10.04 11.42 3.69
N VAL A 78 8.80 11.65 4.12
CA VAL A 78 8.09 12.93 3.88
C VAL A 78 8.63 14.04 4.79
N CYS A 79 8.77 13.74 6.08
CA CYS A 79 9.16 14.73 7.10
C CYS A 79 10.49 14.44 7.77
N ASP A 80 11.11 13.28 7.51
CA ASP A 80 12.40 12.94 8.10
C ASP A 80 13.49 13.93 7.66
N ASP A 81 14.27 14.37 8.64
CA ASP A 81 15.42 15.24 8.50
C ASP A 81 16.48 14.84 9.56
N PRO A 82 17.68 14.38 9.16
CA PRO A 82 18.14 14.24 7.77
C PRO A 82 17.59 12.99 7.07
N ILE A 83 17.43 13.10 5.75
CA ILE A 83 17.38 11.94 4.86
C ILE A 83 18.80 11.41 4.70
N ASP A 84 19.01 10.16 5.09
CA ASP A 84 20.32 9.49 5.09
C ASP A 84 20.26 8.07 4.49
N PHE A 85 21.39 7.35 4.54
CA PHE A 85 21.55 6.02 3.96
C PHE A 85 20.49 4.98 4.39
N ARG A 86 19.82 5.17 5.53
CA ARG A 86 18.74 4.26 5.99
C ARG A 86 17.50 4.35 5.09
N HIS A 87 17.29 5.51 4.47
CA HIS A 87 16.14 5.79 3.61
C HIS A 87 16.33 5.19 2.21
N GLU A 88 17.57 5.13 1.72
CA GLU A 88 17.90 4.59 0.38
C GLU A 88 17.40 3.14 0.23
N ALA A 89 17.58 2.33 1.27
CA ALA A 89 17.19 0.92 1.27
C ALA A 89 15.66 0.70 1.28
N ILE A 90 14.87 1.66 1.77
CA ILE A 90 13.42 1.46 2.01
C ILE A 90 12.52 2.23 1.04
N VAL A 91 12.98 3.36 0.50
CA VAL A 91 12.21 4.19 -0.45
C VAL A 91 12.43 3.70 -1.89
N GLY A 92 13.59 3.09 -2.18
CA GLY A 92 14.01 2.73 -3.53
C GLY A 92 14.24 3.95 -4.43
N ALA A 93 14.50 3.73 -5.72
CA ALA A 93 14.58 4.82 -6.69
C ALA A 93 13.18 5.47 -6.83
N ILE A 94 13.02 6.69 -6.34
CA ILE A 94 11.77 7.45 -6.47
C ILE A 94 11.51 7.70 -7.97
N ARG A 95 10.56 6.96 -8.57
CA ARG A 95 10.08 7.24 -9.93
C ARG A 95 9.17 8.47 -9.87
N ARG A 96 9.72 9.65 -10.17
CA ARG A 96 8.92 10.87 -10.33
C ARG A 96 8.17 10.85 -11.67
N PRO A 97 6.87 11.21 -11.70
CA PRO A 97 6.19 11.52 -12.96
C PRO A 97 6.86 12.75 -13.59
N GLY A 98 7.45 12.55 -14.77
CA GLY A 98 8.15 13.61 -15.50
C GLY A 98 9.60 13.77 -15.09
N ASN A 99 10.48 13.64 -16.08
CA ASN A 99 11.85 14.15 -16.17
C ASN A 99 13.04 13.49 -15.44
N GLY A 100 13.01 12.22 -15.05
CA GLY A 100 14.23 11.37 -14.92
C GLY A 100 15.37 11.83 -13.98
N ASN A 101 15.28 12.98 -13.33
CA ASN A 101 16.27 13.52 -12.42
C ASN A 101 15.83 13.28 -10.98
N HIS A 102 16.79 13.03 -10.08
CA HIS A 102 16.57 12.83 -8.65
C HIS A 102 16.85 14.13 -7.89
N GLN A 103 15.89 14.62 -7.13
CA GLN A 103 16.01 15.86 -6.34
C GLN A 103 15.01 15.77 -5.18
N PRO A 104 15.35 16.26 -3.97
CA PRO A 104 14.48 16.13 -2.81
C PRO A 104 13.12 16.86 -3.00
N PRO A 105 12.04 16.40 -2.33
CA PRO A 105 10.71 17.00 -2.43
C PRO A 105 10.64 18.40 -1.81
N THR A 106 9.79 19.25 -2.40
CA THR A 106 9.54 20.63 -1.96
C THR A 106 8.61 20.69 -0.73
N PRO A 107 8.65 21.77 0.07
CA PRO A 107 7.78 21.93 1.25
C PRO A 107 6.27 21.82 0.96
N ALA A 108 5.82 22.21 -0.23
CA ALA A 108 4.41 22.12 -0.63
C ALA A 108 3.92 20.65 -0.82
N GLN A 109 4.83 19.71 -1.05
CA GLN A 109 4.54 18.28 -1.19
C GLN A 109 4.47 17.56 0.16
N ARG A 110 4.98 18.17 1.23
CA ARG A 110 5.03 17.61 2.59
C ARG A 110 3.67 17.59 3.31
N ASN A 111 2.67 18.34 2.84
CA ASN A 111 1.43 18.61 3.57
C ASN A 111 0.14 17.96 3.01
N ARG A 112 0.22 16.88 2.22
CA ARG A 112 -0.97 16.31 1.54
C ARG A 112 -1.55 15.00 2.10
N LEU A 113 -1.08 14.47 3.23
CA LEU A 113 -1.48 13.14 3.72
C LEU A 113 -2.30 13.10 5.03
N HIS A 114 -2.79 14.24 5.51
CA HIS A 114 -3.68 14.26 6.68
C HIS A 114 -5.13 14.57 6.30
N ARG A 115 -5.91 13.51 6.05
CA ARG A 115 -7.38 13.55 6.22
C ARG A 115 -7.85 12.35 7.05
N PRO A 116 -8.65 12.58 8.11
CA PRO A 116 -9.24 11.48 8.87
C PRO A 116 -10.22 10.70 7.99
N GLN A 117 -10.13 9.37 8.03
CA GLN A 117 -11.09 8.49 7.37
C GLN A 117 -12.50 8.73 7.94
N ARG A 118 -13.49 8.89 7.07
CA ARG A 118 -14.91 8.95 7.48
C ARG A 118 -15.39 7.53 7.80
N PRO A 119 -16.09 7.31 8.92
CA PRO A 119 -16.64 6.01 9.23
C PRO A 119 -17.84 5.74 8.31
N GLY A 120 -17.65 4.80 7.38
CA GLY A 120 -18.67 4.32 6.46
C GLY A 120 -18.10 3.15 5.66
N GLN A 121 -18.91 2.13 5.40
CA GLN A 121 -18.54 0.94 4.62
C GLN A 121 -18.24 1.34 3.16
N ALA A 122 -17.05 1.89 2.91
CA ALA A 122 -16.51 1.97 1.57
C ALA A 122 -16.22 0.54 1.10
N THR A 123 -16.67 0.21 -0.09
CA THR A 123 -16.31 -1.07 -0.72
C THR A 123 -14.79 -1.13 -0.86
N VAL A 124 -14.23 -2.34 -0.81
CA VAL A 124 -12.79 -2.60 -1.00
C VAL A 124 -12.21 -1.84 -2.21
N HIS A 125 -13.00 -1.79 -3.28
CA HIS A 125 -12.66 -1.10 -4.52
C HIS A 125 -12.62 0.42 -4.36
N GLU A 126 -13.48 0.99 -3.51
CA GLU A 126 -13.48 2.40 -3.15
C GLU A 126 -12.33 2.74 -2.21
N VAL A 127 -11.96 1.88 -1.24
CA VAL A 127 -10.78 2.12 -0.39
C VAL A 127 -9.51 2.16 -1.24
N LEU A 128 -9.29 1.16 -2.10
CA LEU A 128 -8.13 1.13 -3.00
C LEU A 128 -8.14 2.32 -3.98
N ARG A 129 -9.26 2.61 -4.65
CA ARG A 129 -9.31 3.77 -5.56
C ARG A 129 -9.20 5.11 -4.82
N HIS A 130 -9.79 5.24 -3.64
CA HIS A 130 -9.76 6.47 -2.85
C HIS A 130 -8.35 6.75 -2.35
N GLU A 131 -7.74 5.80 -1.64
CA GLU A 131 -6.38 5.92 -1.08
C GLU A 131 -5.35 6.16 -2.20
N MET A 132 -5.48 5.49 -3.35
CA MET A 132 -4.55 5.66 -4.48
C MET A 132 -4.77 6.99 -5.23
N SER A 133 -5.99 7.54 -5.26
CA SER A 133 -6.26 8.86 -5.87
C SER A 133 -5.62 10.03 -5.12
N THR A 134 -5.38 9.88 -3.82
CA THR A 134 -4.76 10.88 -2.92
C THR A 134 -3.25 10.97 -3.01
N ILE A 135 -2.59 10.06 -3.74
CA ILE A 135 -1.12 10.05 -3.94
C ILE A 135 -0.68 11.07 -5.03
N ARG A 136 -1.60 11.91 -5.54
CA ARG A 136 -1.34 12.98 -6.55
C ARG A 136 -0.75 14.29 -6.00
#